data_AF-A0A517TFN4-F1
#
_entry.id   AF-A0A517TFN4-F1
#
_cell.length_a   1.000
_cell.length_b   1.000
_cell.length_c   1.000
_cell.angle_alpha   90.00
_cell.angle_beta   90.00
_cell.angle_gamma   90.00
#
_symmetry.space_group_name_H-M   'P 1'
#
loop_
_entity.id
_entity.type
_entity.pdbx_description
1 polymer ?
#
loop_
_entity_poly.entity_id
_entity_poly.type
_entity_poly.pdbx_seq_one_letter_code
_entity_poly.pdbx_strand_id
1 'polypeptide(L)'
;MVAAKPKRRPLTKPSAGPALVSHVVAADGQRIPSDSLDRLEQLDDTVFAALSGDAGALDEAAEAWREAQAAVDNGLLNETRAHYVRRARSRWRRSQKRPGEQLAVGFAALEILGLLSD
;
A
#
# COMPACT_ATOMS: atom_id res chain seq x y z
N MET A 1 -65.24 -11.23 -14.80
CA MET A 1 -64.87 -12.66 -14.83
C MET A 1 -63.35 -12.78 -14.92
N VAL A 2 -62.82 -13.78 -14.22
CA VAL A 2 -61.51 -13.83 -13.55
C VAL A 2 -60.32 -13.99 -14.50
N ALA A 3 -59.33 -13.09 -14.40
CA ALA A 3 -58.01 -13.25 -15.02
C ALA A 3 -57.16 -14.25 -14.22
N ALA A 4 -56.58 -15.22 -14.90
CA ALA A 4 -55.72 -16.26 -14.32
C ALA A 4 -54.42 -15.66 -13.73
N LYS A 5 -54.13 -15.96 -12.46
CA LYS A 5 -52.86 -15.59 -11.80
C LYS A 5 -51.70 -16.43 -12.35
N PRO A 6 -50.54 -15.83 -12.72
CA PRO A 6 -49.36 -16.59 -13.09
C PRO A 6 -48.73 -17.23 -11.83
N LYS A 7 -48.38 -18.52 -11.96
CA LYS A 7 -47.65 -19.29 -10.93
C LYS A 7 -46.25 -18.67 -10.72
N ARG A 8 -45.95 -18.23 -9.49
CA ARG A 8 -44.61 -17.79 -9.11
C ARG A 8 -43.65 -18.98 -9.14
N ARG A 9 -42.61 -18.92 -9.97
CA ARG A 9 -41.44 -19.81 -9.84
C ARG A 9 -40.74 -19.48 -8.52
N PRO A 10 -40.31 -20.48 -7.73
CA PRO A 10 -39.44 -20.20 -6.60
C PRO A 10 -38.11 -19.64 -7.12
N LEU A 11 -37.68 -18.51 -6.56
CA LEU A 11 -36.34 -17.98 -6.74
C LEU A 11 -35.38 -19.02 -6.15
N THR A 12 -34.62 -19.70 -7.00
CA THR A 12 -33.46 -20.47 -6.55
C THR A 12 -32.53 -19.50 -5.83
N LYS A 13 -32.31 -19.73 -4.52
CA LYS A 13 -31.24 -19.06 -3.76
C LYS A 13 -29.94 -19.22 -4.57
N PRO A 14 -29.16 -18.16 -4.80
CA PRO A 14 -27.83 -18.34 -5.34
C PRO A 14 -27.06 -19.25 -4.37
N SER A 15 -26.66 -20.41 -4.87
CA SER A 15 -25.72 -21.28 -4.20
C SER A 15 -24.49 -20.45 -3.86
N ALA A 16 -24.08 -20.43 -2.59
CA ALA A 16 -22.81 -19.88 -2.18
C ALA A 16 -21.70 -20.68 -2.88
N GLY A 17 -21.31 -20.24 -4.08
CA GLY A 17 -20.04 -20.63 -4.67
C GLY A 17 -18.92 -20.21 -3.71
N PRO A 18 -17.77 -20.89 -3.74
CA PRO A 18 -16.65 -20.53 -2.89
C PRO A 18 -16.38 -19.04 -3.07
N ALA A 19 -16.35 -18.29 -1.97
CA ALA A 19 -16.05 -16.87 -1.98
C ALA A 19 -14.83 -16.65 -2.88
N LEU A 20 -15.01 -15.87 -3.96
CA LEU A 20 -13.93 -15.48 -4.85
C LEU A 20 -12.89 -14.77 -3.97
N VAL A 21 -11.85 -15.50 -3.58
CA VAL A 21 -10.74 -14.93 -2.84
C VAL A 21 -10.06 -13.98 -3.81
N SER A 22 -10.31 -12.68 -3.62
CA SER A 22 -9.63 -11.62 -4.36
C SER A 22 -8.14 -11.82 -4.14
N HIS A 23 -7.40 -12.01 -5.23
CA HIS A 23 -5.96 -12.18 -5.18
C HIS A 23 -5.33 -10.99 -5.89
N VAL A 24 -4.32 -10.39 -5.26
CA VAL A 24 -3.53 -9.34 -5.88
C VAL A 24 -2.47 -10.00 -6.75
N VAL A 25 -2.33 -9.48 -7.96
CA VAL A 25 -1.39 -9.97 -8.96
C VAL A 25 -0.44 -8.82 -9.28
N ALA A 26 0.86 -9.10 -9.23
CA ALA A 26 1.90 -8.18 -9.61
C ALA A 26 1.88 -7.89 -11.12
N ALA A 27 2.62 -6.87 -11.56
CA ALA A 27 2.64 -6.45 -12.96
C ALA A 27 3.11 -7.55 -13.93
N ASP A 28 3.88 -8.51 -13.45
CA ASP A 28 4.38 -9.66 -14.20
C ASP A 28 3.41 -10.86 -14.23
N GLY A 29 2.23 -10.73 -13.61
CA GLY A 29 1.23 -11.80 -13.54
C GLY A 29 1.41 -12.76 -12.36
N GLN A 30 2.41 -12.56 -11.49
CA GLN A 30 2.57 -13.38 -10.30
C GLN A 30 1.59 -13.00 -9.19
N ARG A 31 1.01 -14.01 -8.55
CA ARG A 31 0.17 -13.79 -7.37
C ARG A 31 1.03 -13.39 -6.18
N ILE A 32 0.67 -12.29 -5.53
CA ILE A 32 1.33 -11.83 -4.31
C ILE A 32 0.77 -12.65 -3.13
N PRO A 33 1.63 -13.30 -2.31
CA PRO A 33 1.19 -13.95 -1.07
C PRO A 33 0.52 -12.94 -0.12
N SER A 34 -0.52 -13.37 0.61
CA SER A 34 -1.23 -12.49 1.56
C SER A 34 -0.29 -11.84 2.57
N ASP A 35 0.62 -12.62 3.14
CA ASP A 35 1.53 -12.12 4.18
C ASP A 35 2.53 -11.09 3.62
N SER A 36 2.88 -11.21 2.33
CA SER A 36 3.70 -10.20 1.64
C SER A 36 2.89 -8.95 1.35
N LEU A 37 1.60 -9.09 1.00
CA LEU A 37 0.70 -7.97 0.77
C LEU A 37 0.51 -7.16 2.07
N ASP A 38 0.21 -7.83 3.19
CA ASP A 38 0.01 -7.16 4.48
C ASP A 38 1.26 -6.36 4.90
N ARG A 39 2.45 -6.91 4.67
CA ARG A 39 3.72 -6.22 4.93
C ARG A 39 3.93 -5.01 4.01
N LEU A 40 3.57 -5.14 2.74
CA LEU A 40 3.67 -4.04 1.78
C LEU A 40 2.66 -2.93 2.10
N GLU A 41 1.46 -3.27 2.56
CA GLU A 41 0.45 -2.30 3.01
C GLU A 41 0.92 -1.55 4.27
N GLN A 42 1.43 -2.27 5.27
CA GLN A 42 1.99 -1.65 6.47
C GLN A 42 3.18 -0.72 6.13
N LEU A 43 4.02 -1.14 5.19
CA LEU A 43 5.14 -0.33 4.72
C LEU A 43 4.65 0.92 3.97
N ASP A 44 3.62 0.79 3.12
CA ASP A 44 2.99 1.94 2.44
C ASP A 44 2.49 2.96 3.46
N ASP A 45 1.69 2.53 4.42
CA ASP A 45 1.05 3.40 5.40
C ASP A 45 2.09 4.18 6.23
N THR A 46 3.08 3.48 6.76
CA THR A 46 4.14 4.09 7.58
C THR A 46 5.00 5.06 6.75
N VAL A 47 5.42 4.67 5.54
CA VAL A 47 6.21 5.56 4.66
C VAL A 47 5.42 6.79 4.25
N PHE A 48 4.13 6.67 3.91
CA PHE A 48 3.32 7.82 3.50
C PHE A 48 2.97 8.74 4.68
N ALA A 49 2.76 8.21 5.88
CA ALA A 49 2.60 8.98 7.10
C ALA A 49 3.89 9.76 7.43
N ALA A 50 5.05 9.10 7.41
CA ALA A 50 6.35 9.72 7.60
C ALA A 50 6.59 10.86 6.58
N LEU A 51 6.35 10.60 5.30
CA LEU A 51 6.45 11.60 4.22
C LEU A 51 5.43 12.74 4.29
N SER A 52 4.46 12.64 5.20
CA SER A 52 3.49 13.70 5.52
C SER A 52 3.88 14.50 6.76
N GLY A 53 4.99 14.15 7.42
CA GLY A 53 5.56 14.87 8.56
C GLY A 53 5.27 14.23 9.91
N ASP A 54 4.76 13.00 9.95
CA ASP A 54 4.60 12.24 11.18
C ASP A 54 5.96 11.68 11.62
N ALA A 55 6.43 12.12 12.80
CA ALA A 55 7.71 11.69 13.34
C ALA A 55 7.67 10.25 13.88
N GLY A 56 6.55 9.81 14.46
CA GLY A 56 6.42 8.43 14.98
C GLY A 56 6.42 7.42 13.83
N ALA A 57 5.76 7.78 12.72
CA ALA A 57 5.73 6.94 11.53
C ALA A 57 7.11 6.75 10.88
N LEU A 58 8.09 7.63 11.13
CA LEU A 58 9.43 7.48 10.57
C LEU A 58 10.18 6.31 11.22
N ASP A 59 10.10 6.17 12.54
CA ASP A 59 10.68 5.05 13.27
C ASP A 59 10.00 3.73 12.87
N GLU A 60 8.67 3.75 12.75
CA GLU A 60 7.87 2.62 12.28
C GLU A 60 8.22 2.22 10.84
N ALA A 61 8.45 3.19 9.95
CA ALA A 61 8.86 2.92 8.57
C ALA A 61 10.21 2.21 8.49
N ALA A 62 11.16 2.53 9.38
CA ALA A 62 12.46 1.87 9.43
C ALA A 62 12.36 0.41 9.91
N GLU A 63 11.46 0.12 10.85
CA GLU A 63 11.16 -1.26 11.26
C GLU A 63 10.42 -2.03 10.16
N ALA A 64 9.33 -1.46 9.62
CA ALA A 64 8.56 -2.06 8.53
C ALA A 64 9.44 -2.35 7.30
N TRP A 65 10.39 -1.46 6.96
CA TRP A 65 11.32 -1.67 5.86
C TRP A 65 12.23 -2.89 6.08
N ARG A 66 12.77 -3.06 7.29
CA ARG A 66 13.59 -4.22 7.64
C ARG A 66 12.79 -5.52 7.61
N GLU A 67 11.57 -5.48 8.13
CA GLU A 67 10.67 -6.64 8.09
C GLU A 67 10.24 -7.01 6.68
N ALA A 68 10.01 -6.03 5.81
CA ALA A 68 9.69 -6.25 4.41
C ALA A 68 10.88 -6.84 3.65
N GLN A 69 12.10 -6.33 3.86
CA GLN A 69 13.32 -6.90 3.27
C GLN A 69 13.54 -8.37 3.65
N ALA A 70 13.14 -8.77 4.86
CA ALA A 70 13.31 -10.15 5.33
C ALA A 70 12.28 -11.14 4.76
N ALA A 71 11.13 -10.67 4.25
CA ALA A 71 9.98 -11.54 3.98
C ALA A 71 9.25 -11.31 2.66
N VAL A 72 9.46 -10.18 2.00
CA VAL A 72 8.85 -9.86 0.71
C VAL A 72 9.83 -10.20 -0.40
N ASP A 73 9.31 -10.71 -1.52
CA ASP A 73 10.12 -10.93 -2.71
C ASP A 73 10.83 -9.64 -3.17
N ASN A 74 12.10 -9.77 -3.54
CA ASN A 74 12.94 -8.63 -3.91
C ASN A 74 12.42 -7.89 -5.15
N GLY A 75 11.74 -8.57 -6.08
CA GLY A 75 11.13 -7.93 -7.25
C GLY A 75 10.05 -6.93 -6.85
N LEU A 76 9.11 -7.38 -6.01
CA LEU A 76 8.04 -6.53 -5.47
C LEU A 76 8.60 -5.39 -4.62
N LEU A 77 9.57 -5.69 -3.76
CA LEU A 77 10.15 -4.68 -2.88
C LEU A 77 10.92 -3.61 -3.65
N ASN A 78 11.62 -3.98 -4.73
CA ASN A 78 12.32 -3.03 -5.59
C ASN A 78 11.36 -2.12 -6.38
N GLU A 79 10.25 -2.67 -6.87
CA GLU A 79 9.21 -1.88 -7.51
C GLU A 79 8.67 -0.83 -6.53
N THR A 80 8.24 -1.26 -5.35
CA THR A 80 7.73 -0.40 -4.28
C THR A 80 8.76 0.65 -3.83
N ARG A 81 10.03 0.27 -3.64
CA ARG A 81 11.15 1.19 -3.31
C ARG A 81 11.25 2.33 -4.33
N ALA A 82 11.11 2.04 -5.62
CA ALA A 82 11.16 3.07 -6.67
C ALA A 82 10.00 4.07 -6.55
N HIS A 83 8.80 3.63 -6.14
CA HIS A 83 7.67 4.51 -5.85
C HIS A 83 7.96 5.45 -4.67
N TYR A 84 8.48 4.92 -3.57
CA TYR A 84 8.81 5.72 -2.39
C TYR A 84 9.92 6.72 -2.67
N VAL A 85 11.01 6.32 -3.34
CA VAL A 85 12.10 7.23 -3.70
C VAL A 85 11.58 8.40 -4.54
N ARG A 86 10.71 8.13 -5.53
CA ARG A 86 10.07 9.21 -6.31
C ARG A 86 9.24 10.13 -5.43
N ARG A 87 8.44 9.58 -4.51
CA ARG A 87 7.60 10.35 -3.59
C ARG A 87 8.42 11.21 -2.64
N ALA A 88 9.42 10.63 -1.98
CA ALA A 88 10.31 11.30 -1.05
C ALA A 88 11.08 12.44 -1.74
N ARG A 89 11.67 12.19 -2.93
CA ARG A 89 12.29 13.25 -3.74
C ARG A 89 11.32 14.38 -4.10
N SER A 90 10.06 14.05 -4.39
CA SER A 90 9.02 15.05 -4.67
C SER A 90 8.69 15.90 -3.45
N ARG A 91 8.56 15.27 -2.27
CA ARG A 91 8.33 15.96 -0.99
C ARG A 91 9.50 16.86 -0.61
N TRP A 92 10.73 16.37 -0.73
CA TRP A 92 11.95 17.14 -0.51
C TRP A 92 12.02 18.40 -1.40
N ARG A 93 11.78 18.26 -2.71
CA ARG A 93 11.76 19.43 -3.61
C ARG A 93 10.65 20.44 -3.27
N ARG A 94 9.52 19.98 -2.74
CA ARG A 94 8.40 20.85 -2.34
C ARG A 94 8.70 21.58 -1.04
N SER A 95 9.35 20.93 -0.07
CA SER A 95 9.70 21.56 1.21
C SER A 95 10.66 22.74 1.01
N GLN A 96 11.59 22.62 0.07
CA GLN A 96 12.52 23.70 -0.29
C GLN A 96 11.84 25.00 -0.75
N LYS A 97 10.58 24.95 -1.23
CA LYS A 97 9.84 26.17 -1.64
C LYS A 97 9.40 27.02 -0.45
N ARG A 98 9.21 26.40 0.73
CA ARG A 98 8.86 27.08 1.97
C ARG A 98 9.58 26.40 3.16
N PRO A 99 10.90 26.59 3.29
CA PRO A 99 11.71 25.82 4.22
C PRO A 99 11.25 25.94 5.68
N GLY A 100 10.81 27.13 6.11
CA GLY A 100 10.34 27.37 7.48
C GLY A 100 9.04 26.66 7.83
N GLU A 101 8.12 26.49 6.87
CA GLU A 101 6.82 25.83 7.08
C GLU A 101 6.90 24.32 6.89
N GLN A 102 7.90 23.83 6.14
CA GLN A 102 7.98 22.44 5.70
C GLN A 102 9.26 21.73 6.17
N LEU A 103 9.90 22.24 7.23
CA LEU A 103 11.14 21.69 7.75
C LEU A 103 10.99 20.20 8.10
N ALA A 104 9.95 19.84 8.86
CA ALA A 104 9.67 18.46 9.27
C ALA A 104 9.47 17.52 8.06
N VAL A 105 8.68 17.94 7.07
CA VAL A 105 8.44 17.18 5.83
C VAL A 105 9.73 17.03 5.01
N GLY A 106 10.58 18.07 5.01
CA GLY A 106 11.88 18.04 4.36
C GLY A 106 12.82 17.01 4.99
N PHE A 107 12.96 17.04 6.33
CA PHE A 107 13.76 16.05 7.05
C PHE A 107 13.23 14.64 6.87
N ALA A 108 11.93 14.40 7.08
CA ALA A 108 11.34 13.08 6.89
C ALA A 108 11.57 12.54 5.47
N ALA A 109 11.52 13.39 4.44
CA ALA A 109 11.84 12.98 3.08
C ALA A 109 13.30 12.59 2.87
N LEU A 110 14.25 13.24 3.56
CA LEU A 110 15.66 12.86 3.52
C LEU A 110 15.92 11.55 4.28
N GLU A 111 15.31 11.38 5.45
CA GLU A 111 15.44 10.18 6.27
C GLU A 111 14.91 8.96 5.51
N ILE A 112 13.72 9.05 4.89
CA ILE A 112 13.19 7.98 4.03
C ILE A 112 14.11 7.71 2.83
N LEU A 113 14.74 8.73 2.24
CA LEU A 113 15.71 8.50 1.17
C LEU A 113 16.97 7.79 1.65
N GLY A 114 17.44 8.09 2.86
CA GLY A 114 18.55 7.39 3.51
C GLY A 114 18.22 5.93 3.78
N LEU A 115 17.09 5.69 4.45
CA LEU A 115 16.57 4.35 4.74
C LEU A 115 16.46 3.47 3.49
N LEU A 116 15.98 4.05 2.39
CA LEU A 116 15.82 3.36 1.11
C LEU A 116 17.08 3.39 0.24
N SER A 117 18.23 3.78 0.76
CA SER A 117 19.53 3.70 0.05
C SER A 117 20.44 2.61 0.63
N ASP A 118 20.16 2.18 1.85
CA ASP A 118 20.72 0.97 2.46
C ASP A 118 20.20 -0.30 1.77
#